data_AF-A0A432ZZZ6-F1
#
_entry.id   AF-A0A432ZZZ6-F1
#
_cell.length_a   1.000
_cell.length_b   1.000
_cell.length_c   1.000
_cell.angle_alpha   90.00
_cell.angle_beta   90.00
_cell.angle_gamma   90.00
#
_symmetry.space_group_name_H-M   'P 1'
#
loop_
_entity.id
_entity.type
_entity.pdbx_description
1 polymer ?
#
loop_
_entity_poly.entity_id
_entity_poly.type
_entity_poly.pdbx_seq_one_letter_code
_entity_poly.pdbx_strand_id
1 'polypeptide(L)' 'MQSQVGLFYTVNQSVQLLLPQNVHVKVKIIDIVAHVRLSQTYTNKDRTLIETSYRFPLPYSSAVDAFEVEFSDGRI' A
#
# COMPACT_ATOMS: atom_id res chain seq x y z
N MET A 1 -9.02 10.52 14.67
CA MET A 1 -7.58 10.49 14.37
C MET A 1 -7.39 9.79 13.03
N GLN A 2 -6.85 10.47 12.01
CA GLN A 2 -6.38 9.76 10.81
C GLN A 2 -4.99 9.21 11.12
N SER A 3 -4.87 7.89 11.25
CA SER A 3 -3.57 7.22 11.28
C SER A 3 -2.87 7.40 9.93
N GLN A 4 -1.55 7.54 9.92
CA GLN A 4 -0.80 7.51 8.67
C GLN A 4 -0.90 6.12 8.02
N VAL A 5 -1.13 6.10 6.71
CA VAL A 5 -1.42 4.93 5.86
C VAL A 5 -0.38 4.81 4.74
N GLY A 6 -0.28 3.64 4.12
CA GLY A 6 0.69 3.34 3.06
C GLY A 6 1.80 2.40 3.54
N LEU A 7 2.93 2.40 2.83
CA LEU A 7 4.06 1.51 3.09
C LEU A 7 5.06 2.17 4.02
N PHE A 8 5.33 1.54 5.15
CA PHE A 8 6.34 1.96 6.12
C PHE A 8 7.54 1.02 6.06
N TYR A 9 8.72 1.51 6.39
CA TYR A 9 9.93 0.72 6.52
C TYR A 9 10.69 1.08 7.79
N THR A 10 11.44 0.13 8.33
CA THR A 10 12.19 0.31 9.59
C THR A 10 13.68 0.46 9.31
N VAL A 11 14.27 1.54 9.80
CA VAL A 11 15.72 1.79 9.76
C VAL A 11 16.18 2.22 11.15
N ASN A 12 17.18 1.54 11.72
CA ASN A 12 17.73 1.87 13.05
C ASN A 12 16.63 2.06 14.12
N GLN A 13 15.67 1.12 14.18
CA GLN A 13 14.51 1.14 15.09
C GLN A 13 13.54 2.33 14.88
N SER A 14 13.72 3.12 13.83
CA SER A 14 12.83 4.22 13.45
C SER A 14 11.94 3.80 12.29
N VAL A 15 10.63 3.98 12.44
CA VAL A 15 9.65 3.72 11.39
C VAL A 15 9.51 4.96 10.51
N GLN A 16 9.71 4.78 9.20
CA GLN A 16 9.59 5.85 8.21
C GLN A 16 8.56 5.50 7.13
N LEU A 17 7.87 6.50 6.60
CA LEU A 17 6.93 6.34 5.49
C LEU A 17 7.70 6.32 4.16
N LEU A 18 7.47 5.30 3.33
CA LEU A 18 7.94 5.27 1.95
C LEU A 18 6.84 5.82 1.03
N LEU A 19 7.15 6.88 0.30
CA LEU A 19 6.19 7.50 -0.61
C LEU A 19 6.06 6.68 -1.90
N PRO A 20 4.84 6.47 -2.41
CA PRO A 20 4.64 5.80 -3.69
C PRO A 20 5.13 6.69 -4.84
N GLN A 21 5.71 6.07 -5.86
CA GLN A 21 6.10 6.75 -7.10
C GLN A 21 4.94 6.86 -8.07
N ASN A 22 4.11 5.82 -8.12
CA ASN A 22 2.90 5.77 -8.94
C ASN A 22 1.73 5.32 -8.08
N VAL A 23 0.57 5.94 -8.30
CA VAL A 23 -0.68 5.62 -7.64
C VAL A 23 -1.77 5.54 -8.70
N HIS A 24 -2.46 4.42 -8.77
CA HIS A 24 -3.61 4.23 -9.63
C HIS A 24 -4.80 3.75 -8.82
N VAL A 25 -5.98 4.30 -9.11
CA VAL A 25 -7.23 3.92 -8.47
C VAL A 25 -8.22 3.55 -9.55
N LYS A 26 -8.78 2.35 -9.45
CA LYS A 26 -9.90 1.89 -10.27
C LYS A 26 -11.09 1.63 -9.36
N VAL A 27 -12.22 2.26 -9.68
CA VAL A 27 -13.46 2.10 -8.91
C VAL A 27 -14.52 1.47 -9.81
N LYS A 28 -15.17 0.43 -9.32
CA LYS A 28 -16.37 -0.15 -9.92
C LYS A 28 -17.52 -0.01 -8.94
N ILE A 29 -18.54 0.76 -9.30
CA ILE A 29 -19.74 0.96 -8.49
C ILE A 29 -20.84 0.05 -9.04
N ILE A 30 -21.47 -0.73 -8.16
CA ILE A 30 -22.61 -1.58 -8.47
C ILE A 30 -23.67 -1.30 -7.42
N ASP A 31 -24.75 -0.61 -7.82
CA ASP A 31 -25.80 -0.13 -6.91
C ASP A 31 -25.20 0.68 -5.75
N ILE A 32 -25.31 0.19 -4.51
CA ILE A 32 -24.79 0.84 -3.30
C ILE A 32 -23.36 0.41 -2.91
N VAL A 33 -22.74 -0.52 -3.66
CA VAL A 33 -21.42 -1.08 -3.32
C VAL A 33 -20.35 -0.54 -4.27
N ALA A 34 -19.25 -0.04 -3.70
CA ALA A 34 -18.05 0.34 -4.44
C ALA A 34 -16.93 -0.67 -4.22
N HIS A 35 -16.48 -1.32 -5.30
CA HIS A 35 -15.25 -2.10 -5.31
C HIS A 35 -14.11 -1.21 -5.80
N VAL A 36 -13.15 -0.95 -4.91
CA VAL A 36 -12.01 -0.08 -5.16
C VAL A 36 -10.74 -0.92 -5.26
N ARG A 37 -10.05 -0.84 -6.39
CA ARG A 37 -8.68 -1.37 -6.54
C ARG A 37 -7.70 -0.21 -6.48
N LEU A 38 -6.87 -0.20 -5.44
CA LEU A 38 -5.74 0.71 -5.26
C LEU A 38 -4.46 -0.01 -5.66
N SER A 39 -3.70 0.56 -6.60
CA SER A 39 -2.38 0.07 -6.99
C SER A 39 -1.34 1.15 -6.71
N GLN A 40 -0.29 0.77 -5.97
CA GLN A 40 0.78 1.69 -5.58
C GLN A 40 2.13 1.05 -5.87
N THR A 41 3.01 1.79 -6.54
CA THR A 41 4.38 1.34 -6.83
C THR A 41 5.35 2.03 -5.89
N TYR A 42 6.16 1.24 -5.20
CA TYR A 42 7.22 1.70 -4.31
C TYR A 42 8.57 1.24 -4.81
N THR A 43 9.63 2.00 -4.48
CA THR A 43 11.00 1.61 -4.81
C THR A 43 11.86 1.80 -3.59
N ASN A 44 12.54 0.72 -3.18
CA ASN A 44 13.66 0.83 -2.28
C ASN A 44 14.83 1.47 -3.03
N LYS A 45 15.14 2.73 -2.71
CA LYS A 45 16.26 3.46 -3.33
C LYS A 45 17.61 3.04 -2.74
N ASP A 46 17.60 2.49 -1.55
CA ASP A 46 18.79 2.00 -0.88
C ASP A 46 19.11 0.59 -1.36
N ARG A 47 20.40 0.26 -1.40
CA ARG A 47 20.86 -1.10 -1.78
C ARG A 47 20.76 -2.10 -0.63
N THR A 48 20.28 -1.67 0.53
CA THR A 48 20.11 -2.49 1.73
C THR A 48 18.73 -3.12 1.75
N LEU A 49 18.66 -4.35 2.23
CA LEU A 49 17.39 -5.00 2.50
C LEU A 49 16.68 -4.27 3.65
N ILE A 50 15.38 -3.99 3.47
CA ILE A 50 14.55 -3.28 4.44
C ILE A 50 13.35 -4.14 4.82
N GLU A 51 12.94 -4.07 6.08
CA GLU A 51 11.67 -4.60 6.54
C GLU A 51 10.59 -3.56 6.33
N THR A 52 9.45 -3.97 5.76
CA THR A 52 8.33 -3.07 5.45
C THR A 52 7.00 -3.56 6.01
N SER A 53 6.14 -2.62 6.40
CA SER A 53 4.75 -2.88 6.80
C SER A 53 3.78 -2.00 6.00
N TYR A 54 2.78 -2.59 5.36
CA TYR A 54 1.76 -1.85 4.63
C TYR A 54 0.52 -1.64 5.51
N ARG A 55 0.05 -0.40 5.60
CA ARG A 55 -1.14 -0.01 6.35
C ARG A 55 -2.21 0.47 5.38
N PHE A 56 -3.30 -0.29 5.26
CA PHE A 56 -4.35 0.00 4.28
C PHE A 56 -5.09 1.32 4.58
N PRO A 57 -5.31 2.17 3.57
CA PRO A 57 -6.10 3.41 3.70
C PRO A 57 -7.61 3.12 3.61
N LEU A 58 -8.16 2.43 4.61
CA LEU A 58 -9.56 1.99 4.59
C LEU A 58 -10.48 2.95 5.35
N PRO A 59 -11.55 3.44 4.72
CA PRO A 59 -12.69 4.01 5.44
C PRO A 59 -13.31 3.01 6.42
N TYR A 60 -13.93 3.52 7.50
CA TYR A 60 -14.59 2.69 8.52
C TYR A 60 -15.68 1.76 7.97
N SER A 61 -16.32 2.12 6.86
CA SER A 61 -17.39 1.36 6.21
C SER A 61 -16.88 0.42 5.11
N SER A 62 -15.59 0.10 5.09
CA SER A 62 -14.97 -0.71 4.04
C SER A 62 -14.18 -1.88 4.64
N ALA A 63 -13.93 -2.90 3.82
CA ALA A 63 -13.11 -4.04 4.16
C ALA A 63 -12.19 -4.38 2.97
N VAL A 64 -11.06 -5.03 3.26
CA VAL A 64 -10.18 -5.60 2.22
C VAL A 64 -10.78 -6.91 1.75
N ASP A 65 -10.98 -7.07 0.46
CA ASP A 65 -11.40 -8.33 -0.17
C ASP A 65 -10.23 -9.06 -0.87
N ALA A 66 -9.22 -8.32 -1.35
CA ALA A 66 -8.02 -8.87 -1.96
C ALA A 66 -6.78 -7.99 -1.67
N PHE A 67 -5.61 -8.62 -1.61
CA PHE A 67 -4.32 -7.97 -1.51
C PHE A 67 -3.28 -8.75 -2.32
N GLU A 68 -2.52 -8.04 -3.14
CA GLU A 68 -1.48 -8.59 -4.02
C GLU A 68 -0.25 -7.69 -3.94
N VAL A 69 0.93 -8.30 -3.99
CA VAL A 69 2.22 -7.61 -4.10
C VAL A 69 2.96 -8.25 -5.25
N GLU A 70 3.54 -7.45 -6.14
CA GLU A 70 4.43 -7.93 -7.18
C GLU A 70 5.79 -7.25 -7.01
N PHE A 71 6.85 -8.03 -6.95
CA PHE A 71 8.22 -7.54 -6.92
C PHE A 71 8.75 -7.41 -8.34
N SER A 72 9.72 -6.50 -8.54
CA SER A 72 10.33 -6.27 -9.87
C SER A 72 11.03 -7.49 -10.47
N ASP A 73 11.33 -8.50 -9.66
CA ASP A 73 11.91 -9.78 -10.08
C ASP A 73 10.84 -10.85 -10.42
N GLY A 74 9.56 -10.47 -10.43
CA GLY A 74 8.43 -11.32 -10.82
C GLY A 74 7.87 -12.19 -9.69
N ARG A 75 8.35 -12.05 -8.45
CA ARG A 75 7.72 -12.70 -7.29
C ARG A 75 6.38 -12.05 -6.98
N ILE A 76 5.39 -12.88 -6.65
CA ILE A 76 4.03 -12.50 -6.23
C ILE A 76 3.77 -13.07 -4.84
#